data_AF-A0A318TQT3-F1
#
_entry.id   AF-A0A318TQT3-F1
#
_cell.length_a   1.000
_cell.length_b   1.000
_cell.length_c   1.000
_cell.angle_alpha   90.00
_cell.angle_beta   90.00
_cell.angle_gamma   90.00
#
_symmetry.space_group_name_H-M   'P 1'
#
loop_
_entity.id
_entity.type
_entity.pdbx_description
1 polymer ?
#
loop_
_entity_poly.entity_id
_entity_poly.type
_entity_poly.pdbx_seq_one_letter_code
_entity_poly.pdbx_strand_id
1 'polypeptide(L)'
;MSFLTPRGLGQRGRTVMIDIRERLVPKPQEKHRSARAAADRLALDALYEIAKTFASAPDPVAEVPQIFNVLSSFLDLRHGVLALLAEP
;
A
#
# COMPACT_ATOMS: atom_id res chain seq x y z
N MET A 1 71.81 -28.39 29.76
CA MET A 1 70.53 -29.12 29.58
C MET A 1 69.65 -28.27 28.69
N SER A 2 69.49 -28.69 27.44
CA SER A 2 68.57 -28.09 26.46
C SER A 2 67.24 -28.81 26.55
N PHE A 3 66.10 -28.10 26.50
CA PHE A 3 64.86 -28.62 25.92
C PHE A 3 64.05 -27.48 25.28
N LEU A 4 63.46 -27.84 24.15
CA LEU A 4 62.88 -27.02 23.10
C LEU A 4 61.43 -26.58 23.39
N THR A 5 61.06 -25.41 22.85
CA THR A 5 59.70 -24.88 22.66
C THR A 5 58.81 -25.82 21.81
N PRO A 6 57.45 -25.72 21.89
CA PRO A 6 56.78 -24.78 20.98
C PRO A 6 55.54 -24.05 21.52
N ARG A 7 55.31 -22.91 20.87
CA ARG A 7 54.19 -21.96 20.89
C ARG A 7 52.80 -22.61 20.98
N GLY A 8 52.01 -22.16 21.96
CA GLY A 8 50.55 -22.26 21.98
C GLY A 8 49.92 -20.87 21.90
N LEU A 9 49.74 -20.38 20.68
CA LEU A 9 48.90 -19.22 20.36
C LEU A 9 47.43 -19.62 20.53
N GLY A 10 46.71 -18.99 21.46
CA GLY A 10 45.32 -19.33 21.73
C GLY A 10 44.49 -18.21 22.34
N GLN A 11 44.84 -16.94 22.11
CA GLN A 11 43.93 -15.83 22.40
C GLN A 11 42.83 -15.76 21.33
N ARG A 12 41.67 -16.38 21.57
CA ARG A 12 40.41 -16.04 20.90
C ARG A 12 39.20 -16.22 21.81
N GLY A 13 39.20 -15.50 22.93
CA GLY A 13 37.96 -15.05 23.55
C GLY A 13 37.40 -13.86 22.77
N ARG A 14 36.96 -14.07 21.53
CA ARG A 14 36.13 -13.09 20.84
C ARG A 14 34.69 -13.52 21.03
N THR A 15 34.08 -13.01 22.09
CA THR A 15 32.64 -12.76 22.10
C THR A 15 32.35 -11.92 20.86
N VAL A 16 31.93 -12.57 19.78
CA VAL A 16 31.32 -11.87 18.66
C VAL A 16 29.96 -11.45 19.20
N MET A 17 29.97 -10.27 19.81
CA MET A 17 28.80 -9.47 20.11
C MET A 17 27.98 -9.42 18.81
N ILE A 18 26.87 -10.15 18.77
CA ILE A 18 25.92 -10.09 17.67
C ILE A 18 25.53 -8.62 17.60
N ASP A 19 25.95 -7.94 16.54
CA ASP A 19 25.51 -6.58 16.29
C ASP A 19 24.05 -6.67 15.85
N ILE A 20 23.14 -6.60 16.83
CA ILE A 20 21.69 -6.50 16.61
C ILE A 20 21.33 -5.06 16.14
N ARG A 21 22.19 -4.42 15.35
CA ARG A 21 21.92 -3.14 14.68
C ARG A 21 21.98 -3.23 13.16
N GLU A 22 21.72 -4.39 12.58
CA GLU A 22 20.91 -4.38 11.35
C GLU A 22 19.49 -3.97 11.74
N ARG A 23 19.32 -2.65 11.97
CA ARG A 23 18.05 -2.00 11.74
C ARG A 23 17.67 -2.40 10.33
N LEU A 24 16.69 -3.28 10.20
CA LEU A 24 15.89 -3.36 8.98
C LEU A 24 15.38 -1.95 8.73
N VAL A 25 16.12 -1.19 7.93
CA VAL A 25 15.60 0.00 7.27
C VAL A 25 14.63 -0.60 6.26
N PRO A 26 13.31 -0.54 6.49
CA PRO A 26 12.38 -1.04 5.48
C PRO A 26 12.71 -0.30 4.20
N LYS A 27 13.08 -1.03 3.15
CA LYS A 27 13.34 -0.42 1.84
C LYS A 27 12.10 0.40 1.49
N PRO A 28 12.22 1.70 1.18
CA PRO A 28 11.07 2.58 0.93
C PRO A 28 10.10 2.02 -0.12
N GLN A 29 10.59 1.16 -1.02
CA GLN A 29 9.81 0.59 -2.11
C GLN A 29 8.74 -0.42 -1.68
N GLU A 30 8.90 -1.19 -0.59
CA GLU A 30 7.93 -2.22 -0.22
C GLU A 30 6.64 -1.64 0.35
N LYS A 31 6.75 -0.66 1.25
CA LYS A 31 5.58 0.05 1.82
C LYS A 31 4.79 0.82 0.76
N HIS A 32 5.48 1.45 -0.19
CA HIS A 32 4.82 2.20 -1.26
C HIS A 32 4.08 1.26 -2.22
N ARG A 33 4.64 0.09 -2.55
CA ARG A 33 3.99 -0.90 -3.41
C ARG A 33 2.76 -1.52 -2.76
N SER A 34 2.82 -1.83 -1.45
CA SER A 34 1.66 -2.36 -0.72
C SER A 34 0.55 -1.32 -0.55
N ALA A 35 0.90 -0.07 -0.26
CA ALA A 35 -0.06 1.02 -0.15
C ALA A 35 -0.75 1.31 -1.50
N ARG A 36 0.01 1.29 -2.60
CA ARG A 36 -0.52 1.40 -3.97
C ARG A 36 -1.50 0.27 -4.27
N ALA A 37 -1.11 -0.99 -4.03
CA ALA A 37 -1.96 -2.14 -4.29
C ALA A 37 -3.26 -2.12 -3.46
N ALA A 38 -3.21 -1.63 -2.21
CA ALA A 38 -4.38 -1.45 -1.37
C ALA A 38 -5.31 -0.34 -1.90
N ALA A 39 -4.74 0.80 -2.32
CA ALA A 39 -5.50 1.89 -2.94
C ALA A 39 -6.17 1.45 -4.25
N ASP A 40 -5.45 0.71 -5.09
CA ASP A 40 -5.98 0.17 -6.35
C ASP A 40 -7.14 -0.82 -6.09
N ARG A 41 -7.03 -1.66 -5.03
CA ARG A 41 -8.11 -2.57 -4.61
C ARG A 41 -9.36 -1.79 -4.18
N LEU A 42 -9.18 -0.76 -3.35
CA LEU A 42 -10.29 0.09 -2.88
C LEU A 42 -10.98 0.81 -4.03
N ALA A 43 -10.22 1.31 -5.01
CA ALA A 43 -10.78 1.94 -6.19
C ALA A 43 -11.59 0.94 -7.03
N LEU A 44 -11.08 -0.28 -7.22
CA LEU A 44 -11.79 -1.35 -7.93
C LEU A 44 -13.08 -1.77 -7.21
N ASP A 45 -13.04 -1.90 -5.89
CA ASP A 45 -14.21 -2.24 -5.08
C ASP A 45 -15.28 -1.14 -5.18
N ALA A 46 -14.88 0.12 -5.13
CA ALA A 46 -15.79 1.26 -5.31
C ALA A 46 -16.42 1.28 -6.72
N LEU A 47 -15.61 1.05 -7.77
CA LEU A 47 -16.11 0.96 -9.14
C LEU A 47 -17.08 -0.20 -9.33
N TYR A 48 -16.79 -1.35 -8.73
CA TYR A 48 -17.67 -2.52 -8.78
C TYR A 48 -19.02 -2.24 -8.14
N GLU A 49 -19.05 -1.66 -6.94
CA GLU A 49 -20.32 -1.32 -6.27
C GLU A 49 -21.09 -0.24 -7.04
N ILE A 50 -20.42 0.77 -7.62
CA ILE A 50 -21.07 1.77 -8.48
C ILE A 50 -21.73 1.10 -9.70
N ALA A 51 -20.98 0.24 -10.39
CA ALA A 51 -21.48 -0.47 -11.58
C ALA A 51 -22.68 -1.37 -11.24
N LYS A 52 -22.62 -2.05 -10.09
CA LYS A 52 -23.69 -2.90 -9.59
C LYS A 52 -24.94 -2.09 -9.25
N THR A 53 -24.81 -0.96 -8.57
CA THR A 53 -25.93 -0.04 -8.29
C THR A 53 -26.62 0.35 -9.59
N PHE A 54 -25.87 0.86 -10.58
CA PHE A 54 -26.42 1.22 -11.89
C PHE A 54 -27.13 0.06 -12.59
N ALA A 55 -26.55 -1.14 -12.58
CA ALA A 55 -27.12 -2.30 -13.26
C ALA A 55 -28.43 -2.79 -12.62
N SER A 56 -28.62 -2.56 -11.32
CA SER A 56 -29.81 -2.96 -10.57
C SER A 56 -30.88 -1.87 -10.42
N ALA A 57 -30.53 -0.61 -10.73
CA ALA A 57 -31.41 0.53 -10.49
C ALA A 57 -32.58 0.55 -11.49
N PRO A 58 -33.84 0.67 -11.01
CA PRO A 58 -34.99 0.90 -11.88
C PRO A 58 -34.92 2.22 -12.65
N ASP A 59 -34.30 3.25 -12.04
CA ASP A 59 -33.96 4.52 -12.66
C ASP A 59 -32.48 4.86 -12.38
N PRO A 60 -31.58 4.58 -13.33
CA PRO A 60 -30.16 4.89 -13.21
C PRO A 60 -29.87 6.38 -12.94
N VAL A 61 -30.72 7.30 -13.44
CA VAL A 61 -30.50 8.75 -13.32
C VAL A 61 -30.70 9.20 -11.88
N ALA A 62 -31.64 8.58 -11.15
CA ALA A 62 -31.90 8.87 -9.75
C ALA A 62 -30.70 8.56 -8.82
N GLU A 63 -29.85 7.60 -9.20
CA GLU A 63 -28.69 7.18 -8.41
C GLU A 63 -27.44 8.06 -8.63
N VAL A 64 -27.37 8.79 -9.75
CA VAL A 64 -26.19 9.58 -10.15
C VAL A 64 -25.76 10.61 -9.09
N PRO A 65 -26.67 11.38 -8.43
CA PRO A 65 -26.26 12.34 -7.41
C PRO A 65 -25.54 11.70 -6.21
N GLN A 66 -26.02 10.54 -5.75
CA GLN A 66 -25.40 9.82 -4.64
C GLN A 66 -24.02 9.27 -5.03
N ILE A 67 -23.92 8.69 -6.23
CA ILE A 67 -22.66 8.18 -6.76
C ILE A 67 -21.64 9.30 -6.93
N PHE A 68 -22.08 10.47 -7.41
CA PHE A 68 -21.23 11.64 -7.56
C PHE A 68 -20.70 12.17 -6.22
N ASN A 69 -21.50 12.14 -5.14
CA ASN A 69 -21.01 12.47 -3.80
C ASN A 69 -19.86 11.55 -3.37
N VAL A 70 -19.99 10.25 -3.59
CA VAL A 70 -18.92 9.28 -3.26
C VAL A 70 -17.68 9.56 -4.11
N LEU A 71 -17.84 9.70 -5.43
CA LEU A 71 -16.73 9.98 -6.34
C LEU A 71 -16.02 11.29 -6.00
N SER A 72 -16.76 12.33 -5.60
CA SER A 72 -16.19 13.62 -5.20
C SER A 72 -15.23 13.48 -4.01
N SER A 73 -15.57 12.62 -3.03
CA SER A 73 -14.70 12.33 -1.90
C SER A 73 -13.47 11.52 -2.30
N PHE A 74 -13.63 10.55 -3.22
CA PHE A 74 -12.52 9.73 -3.69
C PHE A 74 -11.52 10.51 -4.54
N LEU A 75 -12.01 11.48 -5.32
CA LEU A 75 -11.22 12.28 -6.26
C LEU A 75 -10.77 13.63 -5.65
N ASP A 76 -11.11 13.90 -4.38
CA ASP A 76 -10.88 15.19 -3.70
C ASP A 76 -11.41 16.39 -4.50
N LEU A 77 -12.58 16.22 -5.12
CA LEU A 77 -13.20 17.25 -5.95
C LEU A 77 -13.87 18.31 -5.07
N ARG A 78 -13.41 19.55 -5.18
CA ARG A 78 -14.10 20.70 -4.55
C ARG A 78 -15.37 21.09 -5.30
N HIS A 79 -15.33 21.03 -6.63
CA HIS A 79 -16.40 21.47 -7.52
C HIS A 79 -16.59 20.45 -8.64
N GLY A 80 -17.84 20.18 -9.00
CA GLY A 80 -18.17 19.42 -10.19
C GLY A 80 -19.67 19.49 -10.47
N VAL A 81 -20.04 19.16 -11.71
CA VAL A 81 -21.39 19.29 -12.23
C VAL A 81 -21.78 17.98 -12.90
N LEU A 82 -23.01 17.54 -12.66
CA LEU A 82 -23.66 16.47 -13.39
C LEU A 82 -24.59 17.08 -14.43
N ALA A 83 -24.51 16.61 -15.67
CA ALA A 83 -25.42 17.00 -16.73
C ALA A 83 -25.95 15.74 -17.42
N LEU A 84 -27.27 15.60 -17.48
CA LEU A 84 -27.91 14.57 -18.28
C LEU A 84 -27.98 15.07 -19.72
N LEU A 85 -27.37 14.33 -20.64
CA LEU A 85 -27.52 14.57 -22.07
C LEU A 85 -28.74 13.79 -22.55
N ALA A 86 -29.78 14.51 -22.95
CA ALA A 86 -30.95 13.94 -23.62
C ALA A 86 -31.00 14.49 -25.05
N GLU A 87 -31.30 13.63 -26.03
CA GLU A 87 -31.70 14.12 -27.36
C GLU A 87 -33.10 14.75 -27.27
N PRO A 88 -33.37 15.81 -28.06
CA PRO A 88 -34.60 16.60 -27.99
C PRO A 88 -35.86 15.83 -28.38
#